data_AF-A0A5C6G1I6-F1
#
_entry.id   AF-A0A5C6G1I6-F1
#
_cell.length_a   1.000
_cell.length_b   1.000
_cell.length_c   1.000
_cell.angle_alpha   90.00
_cell.angle_beta   90.00
_cell.angle_gamma   90.00
#
_symmetry.space_group_name_H-M   'P 1'
#
loop_
_entity.id
_entity.type
_entity.pdbx_description
1 polymer ?
#
loop_
_entity_poly.entity_id
_entity_poly.type
_entity_poly.pdbx_seq_one_letter_code
_entity_poly.pdbx_strand_id
1 'polypeptide(L)'
;MSLQCELTAYLKDFLTQQWTRKQLPRGLEQGWKDYLEDPGANRYPGLKSFLAVRLGTIETASHYENRKPRGWLAKNLQQLSRDEVQEILSNLEQTVPHPTVAKVLDRIMATFPPGIQRPAHVEHPPILQGQSTTVTTPGNTSEARDRDSRDSPHASSDVDLATNIRYQQPALAVTAGQKFDNGCPKGLTMVFPPYICSAIRKIGSADGTKAAVTMIFPYQQDGSIHCLCSLSIIPSKLVIIAKEVMDVILDIEGGMLYVVSEKGWKVLPCPSMTLQGAPKGGIRFLGDRVSDAIETSPQRKDELNRSIIHTSSVTLNISHNPDDDGQLNLNFGLEAGLNIRALLYPDK
;
A
#
# COMPACT_ATOMS: atom_id res chain seq x y z
N MET A 1 -7.99 -32.72 6.62
CA MET A 1 -7.60 -31.57 7.47
C MET A 1 -8.30 -30.35 6.94
N SER A 2 -8.91 -29.52 7.80
CA SER A 2 -9.46 -28.23 7.37
C SER A 2 -8.33 -27.30 6.92
N LEU A 3 -8.63 -26.37 6.00
CA LEU A 3 -7.67 -25.37 5.54
C LEU A 3 -7.11 -24.54 6.71
N GLN A 4 -7.97 -24.24 7.69
CA GLN A 4 -7.60 -23.58 8.95
C GLN A 4 -6.54 -24.37 9.74
N CYS A 5 -6.69 -25.69 9.88
CA CYS A 5 -5.71 -26.54 10.57
C CYS A 5 -4.38 -26.62 9.80
N GLU A 6 -4.42 -26.70 8.47
CA GLU A 6 -3.21 -26.70 7.63
C GLU A 6 -2.43 -25.38 7.77
N LEU A 7 -3.11 -24.25 7.71
CA LEU A 7 -2.49 -22.92 7.87
C LEU A 7 -1.95 -22.70 9.28
N THR A 8 -2.68 -23.17 10.29
CA THR A 8 -2.23 -23.08 11.69
C THR A 8 -0.95 -23.88 11.89
N ALA A 9 -0.88 -25.12 11.39
CA ALA A 9 0.33 -25.94 11.49
C ALA A 9 1.50 -25.30 10.75
N TYR A 10 1.27 -24.84 9.51
CA TYR A 10 2.29 -24.16 8.70
C TYR A 10 2.85 -22.90 9.37
N LEU A 11 2.01 -22.10 10.03
CA LEU A 11 2.46 -20.89 10.72
C LEU A 11 3.12 -21.18 12.06
N LYS A 12 2.65 -22.21 12.79
CA LYS A 12 3.24 -22.63 14.07
C LYS A 12 4.68 -23.09 13.93
N ASP A 13 4.98 -23.75 12.83
CA ASP A 13 6.32 -24.19 12.45
C ASP A 13 7.39 -23.07 12.52
N PHE A 14 7.04 -21.84 12.11
CA PHE A 14 7.96 -20.70 12.20
C PHE A 14 8.28 -20.26 13.63
N LEU A 15 7.45 -20.66 14.60
CA LEU A 15 7.63 -20.35 16.01
C LEU A 15 8.32 -21.50 16.76
N THR A 16 8.08 -22.75 16.36
CA THR A 16 8.53 -23.96 17.08
C THR A 16 9.85 -24.54 16.56
N GLN A 17 10.26 -24.21 15.34
CA GLN A 17 11.54 -24.65 14.80
C GLN A 17 12.71 -23.78 15.27
N GLN A 18 13.90 -24.37 15.24
CA GLN A 18 15.11 -23.63 15.58
C GLN A 18 15.33 -22.48 14.60
N TRP A 19 15.44 -21.26 15.13
CA TRP A 19 15.92 -20.12 14.38
C TRP A 19 17.38 -20.31 13.95
N THR A 20 17.62 -20.50 12.66
CA THR A 20 18.96 -20.70 12.08
C THR A 20 19.57 -19.44 11.48
N ARG A 21 18.82 -18.33 11.43
CA ARG A 21 19.26 -17.09 10.75
C ARG A 21 20.16 -16.25 11.65
N LYS A 22 21.29 -15.81 11.11
CA LYS A 22 22.19 -14.88 11.81
C LYS A 22 21.63 -13.45 11.89
N GLN A 23 20.73 -13.08 10.97
CA GLN A 23 20.12 -11.75 10.88
C GLN A 23 18.60 -11.84 10.73
N LEU A 24 17.90 -10.83 11.24
CA LEU A 24 16.45 -10.66 11.03
C LEU A 24 16.19 -10.35 9.55
N PRO A 25 15.14 -10.93 8.94
CA PRO A 25 14.73 -10.57 7.58
C PRO A 25 14.52 -9.06 7.43
N ARG A 26 14.99 -8.50 6.31
CA ARG A 26 14.86 -7.06 6.02
C ARG A 26 13.39 -6.64 6.07
N GLY A 27 13.10 -5.55 6.79
CA GLY A 27 11.75 -5.00 6.93
C GLY A 27 10.86 -5.67 7.98
N LEU A 28 11.39 -6.61 8.78
CA LEU A 28 10.65 -7.22 9.90
C LEU A 28 10.49 -6.24 11.08
N GLU A 29 11.56 -5.53 11.46
CA GLU A 29 11.52 -4.52 12.52
C GLU A 29 10.68 -3.31 12.13
N GLN A 30 10.86 -2.79 10.91
CA GLN A 30 10.03 -1.71 10.38
C GLN A 30 8.56 -2.12 10.29
N GLY A 31 8.26 -3.34 9.82
CA GLY A 31 6.88 -3.81 9.76
C GLY A 31 6.21 -3.98 11.13
N TRP A 32 6.99 -4.28 12.17
CA TRP A 32 6.47 -4.31 13.56
C TRP A 32 6.25 -2.90 14.09
N LYS A 33 7.14 -1.95 13.75
CA LYS A 33 6.99 -0.53 14.09
C LYS A 33 5.73 0.07 13.45
N ASP A 34 5.54 -0.18 12.15
CA ASP A 34 4.37 0.27 11.39
C ASP A 34 3.07 -0.32 11.99
N TYR A 35 3.12 -1.58 12.45
CA TYR A 35 2.00 -2.23 13.15
C TYR A 35 1.68 -1.57 14.50
N LEU A 36 2.67 -1.10 15.24
CA LEU A 36 2.47 -0.43 16.53
C LEU A 36 1.98 1.02 16.39
N GLU A 37 2.29 1.69 15.27
CA GLU A 37 1.93 3.10 15.03
C GLU A 37 0.50 3.28 14.47
N ASP A 38 -0.13 2.24 13.90
CA ASP A 38 -1.51 2.28 13.38
C ASP A 38 -2.45 1.23 14.04
N PRO A 39 -3.24 1.63 15.06
CA PRO A 39 -4.19 0.74 15.74
C PRO A 39 -5.37 0.30 14.85
N GLY A 40 -5.68 1.02 13.78
CA GLY A 40 -6.80 0.73 12.87
C GLY A 40 -6.49 -0.41 11.88
N ALA A 41 -5.21 -0.73 11.69
CA ALA A 41 -4.71 -1.84 10.88
C ALA A 41 -4.42 -3.11 11.68
N ASN A 42 -4.77 -3.15 12.98
CA ASN A 42 -4.49 -4.25 13.92
C ASN A 42 -5.15 -5.58 13.49
N ARG A 43 -4.48 -6.30 12.57
CA ARG A 43 -4.89 -7.62 12.10
C ARG A 43 -4.34 -8.75 12.98
N TYR A 44 -3.29 -8.49 13.76
CA TYR A 44 -2.59 -9.49 14.59
C TYR A 44 -2.83 -9.23 16.08
N PRO A 45 -3.03 -10.26 16.90
CA PRO A 45 -3.17 -10.14 18.36
C PRO A 45 -1.85 -9.94 19.11
N GLY A 46 -0.68 -10.17 18.48
CA GLY A 46 0.62 -10.00 19.15
C GLY A 46 1.84 -10.25 18.26
N LEU A 47 3.03 -10.19 18.87
CA LEU A 47 4.30 -10.27 18.15
C LEU A 47 4.54 -11.67 17.55
N LYS A 48 4.09 -12.75 18.20
CA LYS A 48 4.29 -14.12 17.68
C LYS A 48 3.45 -14.34 16.43
N SER A 49 2.19 -13.94 16.48
CA SER A 49 1.27 -14.02 15.34
C SER A 49 1.73 -13.13 14.17
N PHE A 50 2.22 -11.91 14.46
CA PHE A 50 2.87 -11.05 13.46
C PHE A 50 4.09 -11.73 12.83
N LEU A 51 5.02 -12.24 13.65
CA LEU A 51 6.26 -12.85 13.18
C LEU A 51 5.98 -14.05 12.27
N ALA A 52 5.11 -14.97 12.71
CA ALA A 52 4.77 -16.17 11.95
C ALA A 52 4.17 -15.85 10.58
N VAL A 53 3.21 -14.92 10.52
CA VAL A 53 2.57 -14.52 9.25
C VAL A 53 3.54 -13.76 8.35
N ARG A 54 4.40 -12.91 8.93
CA ARG A 54 5.39 -12.14 8.17
C ARG A 54 6.47 -13.05 7.57
N LEU A 55 6.92 -14.07 8.30
CA LEU A 55 7.83 -15.08 7.78
C LEU A 55 7.16 -15.92 6.68
N GLY A 56 5.94 -16.41 6.91
CA GLY A 56 5.20 -17.16 5.88
C GLY A 56 4.84 -16.37 4.62
N THR A 57 4.90 -15.03 4.65
CA THR A 57 4.68 -14.17 3.48
C THR A 57 5.99 -13.76 2.78
N ILE A 58 7.10 -13.64 3.50
CA ILE A 58 8.42 -13.28 2.95
C ILE A 58 9.18 -14.52 2.46
N GLU A 59 9.02 -15.66 3.10
CA GLU A 59 9.76 -16.89 2.80
C GLU A 59 9.21 -17.59 1.54
N THR A 60 9.70 -17.16 0.38
CA THR A 60 9.52 -17.88 -0.89
C THR A 60 10.84 -18.27 -1.55
N ALA A 61 11.97 -18.22 -0.83
CA ALA A 61 13.28 -18.57 -1.38
C ALA A 61 14.17 -19.35 -0.39
N SER A 62 14.62 -20.51 -0.89
CA SER A 62 15.77 -21.36 -0.54
C SER A 62 15.84 -22.24 0.73
N HIS A 63 15.18 -21.98 1.87
CA HIS A 63 15.55 -22.73 3.11
C HIS A 63 14.46 -23.50 3.89
N TYR A 64 13.22 -23.63 3.40
CA TYR A 64 12.18 -24.39 4.10
C TYR A 64 11.81 -25.68 3.34
N GLU A 65 11.82 -26.83 4.03
CA GLU A 65 11.61 -28.17 3.44
C GLU A 65 10.21 -28.38 2.83
N ASN A 66 9.23 -27.55 3.21
CA ASN A 66 7.86 -27.60 2.68
C ASN A 66 7.52 -26.33 1.88
N ARG A 67 8.06 -26.21 0.66
CA ARG A 67 7.90 -25.04 -0.22
C ARG A 67 6.44 -24.84 -0.64
N LYS A 68 5.84 -23.73 -0.22
CA LYS A 68 4.57 -23.23 -0.77
C LYS A 68 4.86 -22.10 -1.78
N PRO A 69 4.12 -22.00 -2.90
CA PRO A 69 4.38 -21.00 -3.92
C PRO A 69 4.19 -19.56 -3.41
N ARG A 70 4.86 -18.59 -4.04
CA ARG A 70 4.73 -17.18 -3.66
C ARG A 70 3.27 -16.72 -3.74
N GLY A 71 2.80 -16.11 -2.65
CA GLY A 71 1.40 -15.70 -2.52
C GLY A 71 0.45 -16.81 -2.07
N TRP A 72 0.91 -18.05 -1.82
CA TRP A 72 0.06 -19.14 -1.32
C TRP A 72 -0.58 -18.78 0.01
N LEU A 73 0.19 -18.30 0.99
CA LEU A 73 -0.35 -17.94 2.30
C LEU A 73 -1.40 -16.81 2.18
N ALA A 74 -1.11 -15.77 1.41
CA ALA A 74 -2.04 -14.67 1.18
C ALA A 74 -3.34 -15.13 0.50
N LYS A 75 -3.23 -16.00 -0.51
CA LYS A 75 -4.37 -16.56 -1.23
C LYS A 75 -5.25 -17.43 -0.33
N ASN A 76 -4.67 -18.24 0.54
CA ASN A 76 -5.43 -19.14 1.41
C ASN A 76 -6.02 -18.42 2.63
N LEU A 77 -5.34 -17.40 3.18
CA LEU A 77 -5.92 -16.55 4.22
C LEU A 77 -7.15 -15.76 3.73
N GLN A 78 -7.20 -15.39 2.45
CA GLN A 78 -8.36 -14.74 1.82
C GLN A 78 -9.58 -15.68 1.65
N GLN A 79 -9.38 -16.99 1.72
CA GLN A 79 -10.46 -17.98 1.59
C GLN A 79 -11.16 -18.27 2.92
N LEU A 80 -10.57 -17.82 4.04
CA LEU A 80 -11.13 -17.99 5.38
C LEU A 80 -11.94 -16.76 5.78
N SER A 81 -12.96 -16.99 6.61
CA SER A 81 -13.68 -15.92 7.28
C SER A 81 -12.79 -15.16 8.26
N ARG A 82 -13.24 -13.95 8.66
CA ARG A 82 -12.52 -13.14 9.64
C ARG A 82 -12.33 -13.87 10.97
N ASP A 83 -13.32 -14.64 11.40
CA ASP A 83 -13.31 -15.36 12.67
C ASP A 83 -12.32 -16.53 12.63
N GLU A 84 -12.28 -17.28 11.54
CA GLU A 84 -11.30 -18.36 11.33
C GLU A 84 -9.86 -17.82 11.31
N VAL A 85 -9.63 -16.66 10.68
CA VAL A 85 -8.32 -16.00 10.70
C VAL A 85 -7.95 -15.55 12.12
N GLN A 86 -8.87 -14.96 12.88
CA GLN A 86 -8.61 -14.56 14.26
C GLN A 86 -8.30 -15.76 15.17
N GLU A 87 -8.96 -16.90 14.95
CA GLU A 87 -8.69 -18.14 15.68
C GLU A 87 -7.28 -18.67 15.38
N ILE A 88 -6.83 -18.64 14.12
CA ILE A 88 -5.45 -19.01 13.75
C ILE A 88 -4.45 -18.12 14.49
N LEU A 89 -4.66 -16.81 14.48
CA LEU A 89 -3.73 -15.86 15.07
C LEU A 89 -3.68 -15.96 16.59
N SER A 90 -4.83 -16.20 17.24
CA SER A 90 -4.90 -16.45 18.68
C SER A 90 -4.17 -17.73 19.07
N ASN A 91 -4.29 -18.79 18.25
CA ASN A 91 -3.54 -20.04 18.42
C ASN A 91 -2.03 -19.86 18.31
N LEU A 92 -1.55 -18.97 17.43
CA LEU A 92 -0.14 -18.66 17.30
C LEU A 92 0.41 -17.92 18.53
N GLU A 93 -0.38 -17.06 19.14
CA GLU A 93 0.05 -16.31 20.33
C GLU A 93 0.19 -17.22 21.56
N GLN A 94 -0.67 -18.24 21.67
CA GLN A 94 -0.60 -19.28 22.70
C GLN A 94 0.51 -20.30 22.46
N THR A 95 1.17 -20.28 21.30
CA THR A 95 2.24 -21.22 20.98
C THR A 95 3.49 -20.91 21.81
N VAL A 96 4.11 -21.95 22.38
CA VAL A 96 5.40 -21.85 23.07
C VAL A 96 6.50 -21.83 22.00
N PRO A 97 7.22 -20.69 21.83
CA PRO A 97 8.24 -20.59 20.80
C PRO A 97 9.49 -21.40 21.19
N HIS A 98 10.25 -21.83 20.19
CA HIS A 98 11.57 -22.41 20.40
C HIS A 98 12.49 -21.40 21.13
N PRO A 99 13.41 -21.83 22.01
CA PRO A 99 14.27 -20.90 22.78
C PRO A 99 15.07 -19.92 21.92
N THR A 100 15.46 -20.31 20.71
CA THR A 100 16.16 -19.40 19.77
C THR A 100 15.22 -18.39 19.11
N VAL A 101 13.95 -18.75 18.89
CA VAL A 101 12.91 -17.83 18.42
C VAL A 101 12.51 -16.87 19.55
N ALA A 102 12.43 -17.34 20.79
CA ALA A 102 12.20 -16.50 21.97
C ALA A 102 13.24 -15.39 22.08
N LYS A 103 14.54 -15.70 21.94
CA LYS A 103 15.62 -14.69 21.91
C LYS A 103 15.46 -13.67 20.78
N VAL A 104 14.90 -14.08 19.64
CA VAL A 104 14.64 -13.18 18.51
C VAL A 104 13.45 -12.27 18.81
N LEU A 105 12.39 -12.79 19.43
CA LEU A 105 11.26 -12.00 19.91
C LEU A 105 11.71 -10.96 20.94
N ASP A 106 12.52 -11.37 21.93
CA ASP A 106 13.08 -10.48 22.94
C ASP A 106 13.95 -9.39 22.30
N ARG A 107 14.77 -9.74 21.30
CA ARG A 107 15.59 -8.78 20.56
C ARG A 107 14.74 -7.77 19.81
N ILE A 108 13.68 -8.22 19.14
CA ILE A 108 12.74 -7.32 18.46
C ILE A 108 12.10 -6.39 19.48
N MET A 109 11.63 -6.90 20.62
CA MET A 109 11.02 -6.08 21.68
C MET A 109 12.00 -5.07 22.30
N ALA A 110 13.26 -5.45 22.49
CA ALA A 110 14.30 -4.58 23.05
C ALA A 110 14.67 -3.40 22.14
N THR A 111 14.38 -3.47 20.84
CA THR A 111 14.61 -2.37 19.88
C THR A 111 13.61 -1.22 20.05
N PHE A 112 12.52 -1.41 20.81
CA PHE A 112 11.47 -0.40 20.99
C PHE A 112 11.37 0.10 22.44
N PRO A 113 11.19 1.43 22.67
CA PRO A 113 11.10 1.99 24.01
C PRO A 113 9.86 1.46 24.76
N PRO A 114 9.92 1.36 26.11
CA PRO A 114 8.90 0.70 26.93
C PRO A 114 7.46 1.23 26.82
N GLY A 115 7.25 2.41 26.22
CA GLY A 115 5.92 3.00 25.98
C GLY A 115 5.18 2.49 24.73
N ILE A 116 5.85 1.73 23.84
CA ILE A 116 5.29 1.25 22.55
C ILE A 116 5.19 -0.28 22.53
N GLN A 117 5.43 -0.95 23.65
CA GLN A 117 5.63 -2.41 23.71
C GLN A 117 4.32 -3.24 23.79
N ARG A 118 3.15 -2.61 23.77
CA ARG A 118 1.86 -3.31 23.78
C ARG A 118 0.85 -2.68 22.82
N PRO A 119 0.15 -3.48 21.98
CA PRO A 119 -1.17 -3.08 21.52
C PRO A 119 -2.03 -2.81 22.76
N ALA A 120 -2.77 -1.70 22.77
CA ALA A 120 -3.71 -1.38 23.84
C ALA A 120 -4.56 -2.62 24.13
N HIS A 121 -4.41 -3.15 25.35
CA HIS A 121 -5.24 -4.23 25.86
C HIS A 121 -6.68 -3.70 25.80
N VAL A 122 -7.55 -4.37 25.03
CA VAL A 122 -8.99 -4.27 25.29
C VAL A 122 -9.15 -4.80 26.71
N GLU A 123 -9.24 -3.89 27.68
CA GLU A 123 -9.72 -4.22 29.01
C GLU A 123 -11.07 -4.90 28.84
N HIS A 124 -11.10 -6.21 29.05
CA HIS A 124 -12.33 -6.81 29.50
C HIS A 124 -12.66 -6.18 30.86
N PRO A 125 -13.88 -5.63 31.05
CA PRO A 125 -14.29 -5.20 32.37
C PRO A 125 -14.16 -6.40 33.32
N PRO A 126 -13.66 -6.21 34.55
CA PRO A 126 -13.58 -7.30 35.49
C PRO A 126 -14.98 -7.86 35.70
N ILE A 127 -15.13 -9.14 35.35
CA ILE A 127 -16.27 -9.95 35.75
C ILE A 127 -16.26 -9.95 37.27
N LEU A 128 -17.23 -9.27 37.87
CA LEU A 128 -17.61 -9.41 39.27
C LEU A 128 -17.95 -10.88 39.50
N GLN A 129 -16.98 -11.63 40.04
CA GLN A 129 -17.30 -12.86 40.76
C GLN A 129 -18.09 -12.46 42.00
N GLY A 130 -19.37 -12.82 41.98
CA GLY A 130 -20.22 -12.73 43.15
C GLY A 130 -19.68 -13.62 44.25
N GLN A 131 -19.33 -13.02 45.38
CA GLN A 131 -19.47 -13.64 46.69
C GLN A 131 -20.06 -12.62 47.66
N SER A 132 -21.24 -12.98 48.18
CA SER A 132 -21.89 -12.35 49.32
C SER A 132 -20.93 -12.23 50.50
N THR A 133 -20.91 -11.07 51.18
CA THR A 133 -21.37 -10.97 52.58
C THR A 133 -21.42 -9.51 53.10
N THR A 134 -22.55 -9.21 53.76
CA THR A 134 -22.76 -8.31 54.91
C THR A 134 -22.59 -6.78 54.81
N VAL A 135 -23.75 -6.10 54.76
CA VAL A 135 -24.27 -5.08 55.71
C VAL A 135 -23.25 -4.12 56.35
N THR A 136 -23.31 -2.80 56.07
CA THR A 136 -23.81 -1.73 56.98
C THR A 136 -23.81 -0.35 56.29
N THR A 137 -24.95 0.35 56.29
CA THR A 137 -25.11 1.84 56.26
C THR A 137 -24.74 2.38 57.67
N PRO A 138 -24.49 3.68 58.00
CA PRO A 138 -24.85 4.96 57.36
C PRO A 138 -23.67 5.99 57.35
N GLY A 139 -23.73 7.25 56.91
CA GLY A 139 -24.80 8.16 56.51
C GLY A 139 -24.23 9.58 56.34
N ASN A 140 -25.14 10.51 56.08
CA ASN A 140 -25.06 11.98 56.21
C ASN A 140 -24.39 12.78 55.09
N THR A 141 -24.78 14.03 54.79
CA THR A 141 -26.04 14.80 54.76
C THR A 141 -25.62 16.11 54.07
N SER A 142 -26.51 16.71 53.25
CA SER A 142 -26.58 18.18 53.00
C SER A 142 -25.40 18.82 52.22
N GLU A 143 -25.59 19.80 51.34
CA GLU A 143 -26.69 20.74 51.20
C GLU A 143 -26.66 21.39 49.81
N ALA A 144 -27.86 21.63 49.29
CA ALA A 144 -28.14 22.37 48.07
C ALA A 144 -28.00 23.88 48.30
N ARG A 145 -27.65 24.62 47.24
CA ARG A 145 -28.26 25.94 46.97
C ARG A 145 -28.45 26.18 45.48
N ASP A 146 -29.71 26.09 45.10
CA ASP A 146 -30.34 26.75 43.95
C ASP A 146 -30.08 28.26 43.95
N ARG A 147 -30.01 28.83 42.73
CA ARG A 147 -30.79 30.02 42.33
C ARG A 147 -30.76 30.24 40.81
N ASP A 148 -31.81 29.76 40.17
CA ASP A 148 -32.68 30.38 39.16
C ASP A 148 -32.34 31.80 38.63
N SER A 149 -32.31 31.96 37.29
CA SER A 149 -33.36 32.62 36.47
C SER A 149 -32.84 33.31 35.18
N ARG A 150 -33.36 32.80 34.04
CA ARG A 150 -33.94 33.47 32.84
C ARG A 150 -33.29 34.74 32.24
N ASP A 151 -32.89 34.64 30.96
CA ASP A 151 -33.59 35.13 29.75
C ASP A 151 -32.66 35.58 28.61
N SER A 152 -32.92 34.96 27.45
CA SER A 152 -32.91 35.51 26.08
C SER A 152 -31.62 35.69 25.25
N PRO A 153 -31.76 35.62 23.90
CA PRO A 153 -30.85 34.89 23.01
C PRO A 153 -30.13 35.80 22.01
N HIS A 154 -28.92 35.44 21.57
CA HIS A 154 -28.41 35.83 20.25
C HIS A 154 -27.18 35.00 19.82
N ALA A 155 -27.18 34.68 18.52
CA ALA A 155 -26.02 34.48 17.64
C ALA A 155 -25.15 33.22 17.83
N SER A 156 -25.36 32.23 16.97
CA SER A 156 -24.54 32.05 15.75
C SER A 156 -24.66 30.61 15.28
N SER A 157 -25.23 30.44 14.10
CA SER A 157 -25.23 29.20 13.35
C SER A 157 -23.83 29.03 12.75
N ASP A 158 -22.90 28.40 13.47
CA ASP A 158 -21.68 27.91 12.85
C ASP A 158 -21.98 26.58 12.18
N VAL A 159 -22.34 26.75 10.90
CA VAL A 159 -22.46 25.72 9.89
C VAL A 159 -21.13 24.97 9.79
N ASP A 160 -21.23 23.65 9.85
CA ASP A 160 -20.19 22.66 9.51
C ASP A 160 -19.36 23.09 8.28
N LEU A 161 -18.23 23.76 8.53
CA LEU A 161 -17.19 24.03 7.54
C LEU A 161 -16.01 23.09 7.76
N ALA A 162 -16.29 21.79 7.81
CA ALA A 162 -15.32 20.73 7.52
C ALA A 162 -15.81 19.96 6.28
N THR A 163 -16.12 20.71 5.22
CA THR A 163 -16.44 20.15 3.91
C THR A 163 -15.20 19.46 3.34
N ASN A 164 -15.13 18.15 3.54
CA ASN A 164 -14.73 17.16 2.55
C ASN A 164 -13.64 17.59 1.54
N ILE A 165 -12.43 17.90 2.02
CA ILE A 165 -11.24 17.76 1.18
C ILE A 165 -10.79 16.29 1.28
N ARG A 166 -11.60 15.41 0.70
CA ARG A 166 -11.23 14.02 0.47
C ARG A 166 -10.41 13.99 -0.82
N TYR A 167 -9.14 14.38 -0.75
CA TYR A 167 -8.18 13.88 -1.73
C TYR A 167 -8.05 12.39 -1.45
N GLN A 168 -8.91 11.60 -2.11
CA GLN A 168 -8.72 10.16 -2.20
C GLN A 168 -7.40 9.97 -2.94
N GLN A 169 -6.35 9.79 -2.16
CA GLN A 169 -5.22 8.95 -2.53
C GLN A 169 -5.85 7.66 -3.10
N PRO A 170 -5.53 7.23 -4.34
CA PRO A 170 -6.05 5.97 -4.81
C PRO A 170 -5.37 4.88 -4.00
N ALA A 171 -6.01 4.49 -2.89
CA ALA A 171 -5.85 3.18 -2.31
C ALA A 171 -6.08 2.18 -3.44
N LEU A 172 -5.11 1.29 -3.65
CA LEU A 172 -5.09 0.27 -4.70
C LEU A 172 -6.46 -0.39 -4.88
N ALA A 173 -7.27 0.12 -5.80
CA ALA A 173 -8.53 -0.50 -6.19
C ALA A 173 -8.18 -1.63 -7.15
N VAL A 174 -7.97 -2.83 -6.61
CA VAL A 174 -7.84 -4.05 -7.40
C VAL A 174 -9.15 -4.82 -7.27
N THR A 175 -10.03 -4.70 -8.27
CA THR A 175 -11.10 -5.69 -8.48
C THR A 175 -11.59 -5.75 -9.94
N ALA A 176 -11.51 -6.95 -10.53
CA ALA A 176 -12.26 -7.49 -11.68
C ALA A 176 -12.35 -6.70 -13.00
N GLY A 177 -11.41 -5.80 -13.31
CA GLY A 177 -11.27 -5.24 -14.66
C GLY A 177 -10.59 -6.21 -15.65
N GLN A 178 -10.92 -6.14 -16.94
CA GLN A 178 -10.14 -6.75 -18.02
C GLN A 178 -8.71 -6.20 -17.99
N LYS A 179 -7.74 -7.11 -17.86
CA LYS A 179 -6.31 -6.79 -17.79
C LYS A 179 -5.58 -7.30 -19.02
N PHE A 180 -4.86 -6.41 -19.68
CA PHE A 180 -4.03 -6.71 -20.83
C PHE A 180 -2.56 -6.54 -20.42
N ASP A 181 -1.85 -7.64 -20.28
CA ASP A 181 -0.42 -7.63 -19.95
C ASP A 181 0.44 -7.86 -21.19
N ASN A 182 1.63 -7.25 -21.15
CA ASN A 182 2.73 -7.42 -22.10
C ASN A 182 2.37 -6.99 -23.53
N GLY A 183 2.53 -5.70 -23.83
CA GLY A 183 2.21 -5.10 -25.13
C GLY A 183 3.19 -5.50 -26.24
N CYS A 184 2.74 -5.34 -27.49
CA CYS A 184 3.55 -5.55 -28.69
C CYS A 184 4.56 -4.39 -28.89
N PRO A 185 5.87 -4.67 -29.09
CA PRO A 185 6.85 -3.61 -29.34
C PRO A 185 6.58 -2.77 -30.59
N LYS A 186 6.03 -3.36 -31.66
CA LYS A 186 5.60 -2.60 -32.86
C LYS A 186 4.43 -1.66 -32.54
N GLY A 187 3.53 -2.08 -31.66
CA GLY A 187 2.44 -1.23 -31.18
C GLY A 187 2.94 0.01 -30.44
N LEU A 188 4.03 -0.10 -29.68
CA LEU A 188 4.61 1.04 -28.96
C LEU A 188 4.96 2.19 -29.89
N THR A 189 5.55 1.91 -31.07
CA THR A 189 6.00 2.97 -31.99
C THR A 189 4.84 3.73 -32.65
N MET A 190 3.61 3.21 -32.53
CA MET A 190 2.40 3.87 -32.98
C MET A 190 1.74 4.73 -31.88
N VAL A 191 2.13 4.52 -30.62
CA VAL A 191 1.54 5.16 -29.45
C VAL A 191 2.48 6.19 -28.84
N PHE A 192 3.76 5.86 -28.73
CA PHE A 192 4.76 6.62 -28.01
C PHE A 192 5.91 7.07 -28.94
N PRO A 193 6.57 8.19 -28.64
CA PRO A 193 7.75 8.62 -29.38
C PRO A 193 8.94 7.67 -29.14
N PRO A 194 9.98 7.71 -30.01
CA PRO A 194 11.10 6.77 -29.95
C PRO A 194 11.80 6.70 -28.58
N TYR A 195 11.96 7.85 -27.91
CA TYR A 195 12.58 7.90 -26.59
C TYR A 195 11.80 7.09 -25.56
N ILE A 196 10.48 7.31 -25.45
CA ILE A 196 9.60 6.58 -24.54
C ILE A 196 9.56 5.09 -24.90
N CYS A 197 9.52 4.76 -26.20
CA CYS A 197 9.61 3.37 -26.66
C CYS A 197 10.88 2.67 -26.13
N SER A 198 12.02 3.37 -26.12
CA SER A 198 13.29 2.86 -25.61
C SER A 198 13.35 2.80 -24.08
N ALA A 199 12.57 3.64 -23.39
CA ALA A 199 12.50 3.68 -21.93
C ALA A 199 11.65 2.56 -21.34
N ILE A 200 10.66 2.07 -22.07
CA ILE A 200 9.81 0.96 -21.62
C ILE A 200 10.58 -0.36 -21.67
N ARG A 201 10.65 -1.06 -20.53
CA ARG A 201 11.31 -2.35 -20.38
C ARG A 201 10.79 -3.36 -21.40
N LYS A 202 11.73 -4.11 -21.97
CA LYS A 202 11.45 -5.26 -22.84
C LYS A 202 11.61 -6.55 -22.05
N ILE A 203 10.68 -7.49 -22.24
CA ILE A 203 10.63 -8.77 -21.55
C ILE A 203 10.62 -9.88 -22.61
N GLY A 204 11.37 -10.96 -22.38
CA GLY A 204 11.46 -12.10 -23.29
C GLY A 204 12.75 -12.13 -24.11
N SER A 205 12.89 -13.13 -24.99
CA SER A 205 14.02 -13.32 -25.89
C SER A 205 13.79 -12.64 -27.26
N ALA A 206 14.82 -12.63 -28.12
CA ALA A 206 14.81 -11.96 -29.42
C ALA A 206 13.60 -12.33 -30.31
N ASP A 207 13.15 -13.59 -30.27
CA ASP A 207 12.05 -14.08 -31.11
C ASP A 207 10.64 -13.83 -30.53
N GLY A 208 10.56 -13.29 -29.31
CA GLY A 208 9.30 -13.14 -28.56
C GLY A 208 9.29 -11.94 -27.63
N THR A 209 10.02 -10.88 -27.99
CA THR A 209 10.15 -9.68 -27.16
C THR A 209 8.80 -8.98 -27.01
N LYS A 210 8.41 -8.72 -25.76
CA LYS A 210 7.22 -7.95 -25.40
C LYS A 210 7.60 -6.70 -24.62
N ALA A 211 6.75 -5.69 -24.65
CA ALA A 211 6.88 -4.49 -23.85
C ALA A 211 6.20 -4.67 -22.49
N ALA A 212 6.86 -4.23 -21.42
CA ALA A 212 6.33 -4.21 -20.05
C ALA A 212 5.27 -3.10 -19.89
N VAL A 213 4.15 -3.29 -20.57
CA VAL A 213 2.97 -2.41 -20.54
C VAL A 213 1.77 -3.23 -20.11
N THR A 214 1.02 -2.69 -19.17
CA THR A 214 -0.22 -3.26 -18.66
C THR A 214 -1.34 -2.25 -18.80
N MET A 215 -2.48 -2.66 -19.36
CA MET A 215 -3.71 -1.85 -19.38
C MET A 215 -4.83 -2.55 -18.61
N ILE A 216 -5.61 -1.79 -17.83
CA ILE A 216 -6.73 -2.30 -17.01
C ILE A 216 -8.01 -1.50 -17.31
N PHE A 217 -9.12 -2.21 -17.53
CA PHE A 217 -10.44 -1.64 -17.88
C PHE A 217 -11.61 -2.36 -17.17
N PRO A 218 -12.60 -1.65 -16.61
CA PRO A 218 -12.41 -0.35 -15.98
C PRO A 218 -11.42 -0.47 -14.82
N TYR A 219 -10.69 0.60 -14.51
CA TYR A 219 -9.81 0.60 -13.34
C TYR A 219 -10.59 0.88 -12.05
N GLN A 220 -11.46 1.90 -12.05
CA GLN A 220 -12.36 2.19 -10.94
C GLN A 220 -13.83 2.00 -11.34
N GLN A 221 -14.60 1.34 -10.47
CA GLN A 221 -16.02 1.04 -10.71
C GLN A 221 -16.92 2.27 -10.59
N ASP A 222 -16.49 3.31 -9.88
CA ASP A 222 -17.20 4.59 -9.77
C ASP A 222 -17.11 5.44 -11.06
N GLY A 223 -16.39 4.95 -12.08
CA GLY A 223 -16.20 5.63 -13.36
C GLY A 223 -15.17 6.75 -13.36
N SER A 224 -14.49 7.01 -12.23
CA SER A 224 -13.50 8.10 -12.15
C SER A 224 -12.25 7.83 -13.00
N ILE A 225 -11.80 6.58 -13.06
CA ILE A 225 -10.73 6.14 -13.99
C ILE A 225 -11.22 4.95 -14.82
N HIS A 226 -11.43 5.21 -16.12
CA HIS A 226 -11.87 4.19 -17.08
C HIS A 226 -10.74 3.26 -17.54
N CYS A 227 -9.53 3.79 -17.70
CA CYS A 227 -8.40 3.02 -18.19
C CYS A 227 -7.14 3.43 -17.45
N LEU A 228 -6.49 2.47 -16.80
CA LEU A 228 -5.14 2.63 -16.26
C LEU A 228 -4.16 1.95 -17.21
N CYS A 229 -3.17 2.68 -17.71
CA CYS A 229 -2.05 2.16 -18.49
C CYS A 229 -0.76 2.34 -17.69
N SER A 230 -0.13 1.23 -17.31
CA SER A 230 1.11 1.20 -16.54
C SER A 230 2.28 0.78 -17.41
N LEU A 231 3.36 1.55 -17.37
CA LEU A 231 4.60 1.33 -18.10
C LEU A 231 5.73 1.05 -17.10
N SER A 232 6.45 -0.05 -17.29
CA SER A 232 7.70 -0.32 -16.56
C SER A 232 8.85 0.40 -17.26
N ILE A 233 9.44 1.38 -16.60
CA ILE A 233 10.52 2.23 -17.11
C ILE A 233 11.85 1.70 -16.61
N ILE A 234 12.79 1.44 -17.52
CA ILE A 234 14.12 0.94 -17.15
C ILE A 234 14.89 1.98 -16.32
N PRO A 235 15.74 1.55 -15.37
CA PRO A 235 16.42 2.46 -14.45
C PRO A 235 17.27 3.53 -15.15
N SER A 236 17.98 3.13 -16.22
CA SER A 236 18.86 4.03 -16.99
C SER A 236 18.14 5.17 -17.72
N LYS A 237 16.80 5.12 -17.80
CA LYS A 237 15.97 6.17 -18.41
C LYS A 237 15.11 6.91 -17.39
N LEU A 238 15.05 6.43 -16.15
CA LEU A 238 14.15 6.92 -15.12
C LEU A 238 14.42 8.39 -14.76
N VAL A 239 15.69 8.80 -14.65
CA VAL A 239 16.08 10.20 -14.35
C VAL A 239 15.51 11.18 -15.37
N ILE A 240 15.62 10.85 -16.66
CA ILE A 240 15.10 11.71 -17.73
C ILE A 240 13.57 11.66 -17.76
N ILE A 241 12.95 10.50 -17.53
CA ILE A 241 11.48 10.42 -17.46
C ILE A 241 10.94 11.27 -16.30
N ALA A 242 11.53 11.18 -15.11
CA ALA A 242 11.12 11.99 -13.98
C ALA A 242 11.26 13.49 -14.26
N LYS A 243 12.37 13.90 -14.88
CA LYS A 243 12.58 15.30 -15.27
C LYS A 243 11.60 15.77 -16.33
N GLU A 244 11.52 15.10 -17.46
CA GLU A 244 10.74 15.58 -18.61
C GLU A 244 9.23 15.41 -18.39
N VAL A 245 8.80 14.34 -17.73
CA VAL A 245 7.37 14.04 -17.53
C VAL A 245 6.81 14.68 -16.26
N MET A 246 7.58 14.72 -15.17
CA MET A 246 7.11 15.17 -13.85
C MET A 246 7.73 16.49 -13.38
N ASP A 247 8.72 17.04 -14.11
CA ASP A 247 9.53 18.20 -13.66
C ASP A 247 10.22 17.94 -12.31
N VAL A 248 10.67 16.70 -12.10
CA VAL A 248 11.34 16.26 -10.87
C VAL A 248 12.79 15.87 -11.14
N ILE A 249 13.69 16.41 -10.33
CA ILE A 249 15.11 16.06 -10.38
C ILE A 249 15.35 14.83 -9.51
N LEU A 250 15.96 13.80 -10.11
CA LEU A 250 16.44 12.62 -9.42
C LEU A 250 17.96 12.64 -9.36
N ASP A 251 18.51 12.22 -8.22
CA ASP A 251 19.95 12.11 -7.98
C ASP A 251 20.27 10.75 -7.37
N ILE A 252 21.44 10.20 -7.69
CA ILE A 252 21.91 8.93 -7.13
C ILE A 252 23.15 9.20 -6.30
N GLU A 253 23.03 9.01 -4.99
CA GLU A 253 24.12 9.23 -4.04
C GLU A 253 24.20 8.04 -3.07
N GLY A 254 25.41 7.54 -2.81
CA GLY A 254 25.60 6.43 -1.87
C GLY A 254 24.85 5.13 -2.24
N GLY A 255 24.54 4.93 -3.52
CA GLY A 255 23.77 3.79 -4.00
C GLY A 255 22.27 3.88 -3.76
N MET A 256 21.76 5.07 -3.42
CA MET A 256 20.33 5.35 -3.23
C MET A 256 19.85 6.41 -4.21
N LEU A 257 18.62 6.26 -4.70
CA LEU A 257 17.93 7.25 -5.52
C LEU A 257 17.20 8.25 -4.61
N TYR A 258 17.41 9.54 -4.84
CA TYR A 258 16.77 10.64 -4.13
C TYR A 258 15.95 11.51 -5.08
N VAL A 259 14.85 12.05 -4.57
CA VAL A 259 14.18 13.21 -5.16
C VAL A 259 14.86 14.46 -4.63
N VAL A 260 15.33 15.33 -5.53
CA VAL A 260 16.09 16.51 -5.17
C VAL A 260 15.34 17.76 -5.59
N SER A 261 15.34 18.77 -4.72
CA SER A 261 14.88 20.10 -5.07
C SER A 261 16.02 20.97 -5.56
N GLU A 262 15.72 21.92 -6.43
CA GLU A 262 16.63 23.01 -6.82
C GLU A 262 17.20 23.78 -5.61
N LYS A 263 16.50 23.76 -4.47
CA LYS A 263 16.95 24.38 -3.21
C LYS A 263 17.92 23.52 -2.41
N GLY A 264 18.28 22.34 -2.90
CA GLY A 264 19.30 21.46 -2.32
C GLY A 264 18.81 20.45 -1.29
N TRP A 265 17.53 20.46 -0.90
CA TRP A 265 16.98 19.40 -0.05
C TRP A 265 16.75 18.11 -0.84
N LYS A 266 16.89 16.97 -0.15
CA LYS A 266 16.73 15.63 -0.72
C LYS A 266 15.67 14.85 0.05
N VAL A 267 14.90 14.04 -0.66
CA VAL A 267 13.91 13.13 -0.10
C VAL A 267 14.21 11.71 -0.59
N LEU A 268 14.30 10.77 0.35
CA LEU A 268 14.51 9.35 0.08
C LEU A 268 13.16 8.63 -0.07
N PRO A 269 12.86 7.98 -1.21
CA PRO A 269 11.66 7.16 -1.36
C PRO A 269 11.71 5.90 -0.46
N CYS A 270 10.89 5.81 0.59
CA CYS A 270 10.94 4.67 1.54
C CYS A 270 9.55 4.04 1.75
N PRO A 271 9.31 2.76 1.35
CA PRO A 271 10.15 1.97 0.44
C PRO A 271 10.10 2.48 -1.01
N SER A 272 9.02 3.19 -1.36
CA SER A 272 8.79 3.82 -2.65
C SER A 272 8.01 5.12 -2.46
N MET A 273 7.96 5.95 -3.51
CA MET A 273 7.26 7.22 -3.54
C MET A 273 6.53 7.36 -4.87
N THR A 274 5.28 7.81 -4.80
CA THR A 274 4.51 8.20 -5.98
C THR A 274 4.62 9.70 -6.19
N LEU A 275 5.18 10.10 -7.32
CA LEU A 275 5.13 11.45 -7.85
C LEU A 275 3.82 11.60 -8.63
N GLN A 276 3.11 12.71 -8.44
CA GLN A 276 1.84 12.99 -9.08
C GLN A 276 1.76 14.48 -9.45
N GLY A 277 1.06 14.80 -10.54
CA GLY A 277 0.91 16.18 -11.01
C GLY A 277 1.83 16.51 -12.17
N ALA A 278 1.68 15.83 -13.32
CA ALA A 278 2.48 16.14 -14.50
C ALA A 278 2.11 17.50 -15.11
N PRO A 279 3.09 18.34 -15.49
CA PRO A 279 2.83 19.55 -16.27
C PRO A 279 2.42 19.21 -17.69
N LYS A 280 1.77 20.16 -18.37
CA LYS A 280 1.35 20.01 -19.77
C LYS A 280 2.52 19.66 -20.72
N GLY A 281 3.70 20.23 -20.46
CA GLY A 281 4.91 19.89 -21.20
C GLY A 281 5.30 18.42 -21.06
N GLY A 282 5.21 17.87 -19.85
CA GLY A 282 5.52 16.48 -19.58
C GLY A 282 4.52 15.49 -20.18
N ILE A 283 3.23 15.85 -20.23
CA ILE A 283 2.23 15.08 -20.95
C ILE A 283 2.56 15.03 -22.45
N ARG A 284 2.97 16.16 -23.04
CA ARG A 284 3.37 16.23 -24.46
C ARG A 284 4.62 15.43 -24.77
N PHE A 285 5.56 15.33 -23.83
CA PHE A 285 6.75 14.49 -23.96
C PHE A 285 6.41 13.00 -24.17
N LEU A 286 5.24 12.54 -23.69
CA LEU A 286 4.75 11.18 -23.91
C LEU A 286 4.23 10.92 -25.33
N GLY A 287 4.11 11.97 -26.16
CA GLY A 287 3.61 11.93 -27.53
C GLY A 287 2.16 12.41 -27.66
N ASP A 288 1.83 12.94 -28.84
CA ASP A 288 0.55 13.60 -29.10
C ASP A 288 -0.65 12.69 -28.82
N ARG A 289 -0.60 11.42 -29.26
CA ARG A 289 -1.70 10.46 -29.04
C ARG A 289 -1.97 10.23 -27.55
N VAL A 290 -0.92 10.11 -26.74
CA VAL A 290 -1.03 9.91 -25.29
C VAL A 290 -1.52 11.20 -24.62
N SER A 291 -1.00 12.34 -25.07
CA SER A 291 -1.42 13.65 -24.60
C SER A 291 -2.92 13.87 -24.82
N ASP A 292 -3.41 13.62 -26.03
CA ASP A 292 -4.82 13.75 -26.37
C ASP A 292 -5.70 12.77 -25.58
N ALA A 293 -5.22 11.54 -25.37
CA ALA A 293 -5.92 10.53 -24.57
C ALA A 293 -6.07 10.94 -23.09
N ILE A 294 -5.07 11.65 -22.53
CA ILE A 294 -5.12 12.19 -21.17
C ILE A 294 -6.03 13.42 -21.12
N GLU A 295 -5.87 14.37 -22.04
CA GLU A 295 -6.64 15.63 -22.06
C GLU A 295 -8.15 15.40 -22.26
N THR A 296 -8.53 14.30 -22.90
CA THR A 296 -9.93 13.90 -23.09
C THR A 296 -10.50 13.04 -21.97
N SER A 297 -9.68 12.64 -20.99
CA SER A 297 -10.10 11.78 -19.88
C SER A 297 -11.08 12.49 -18.92
N PRO A 298 -12.00 11.75 -18.27
CA PRO A 298 -12.92 12.33 -17.28
C PRO A 298 -12.18 13.05 -16.15
N GLN A 299 -11.16 12.41 -15.59
CA GLN A 299 -10.35 12.98 -14.52
C GLN A 299 -9.71 14.31 -14.93
N ARG A 300 -9.15 14.41 -16.14
CA ARG A 300 -8.53 15.66 -16.60
C ARG A 300 -9.55 16.78 -16.80
N LYS A 301 -10.74 16.46 -17.32
CA LYS A 301 -11.84 17.42 -17.42
C LYS A 301 -12.24 17.95 -16.04
N ASP A 302 -12.34 17.08 -15.05
CA ASP A 302 -12.68 17.47 -13.67
C ASP A 302 -11.59 18.32 -13.02
N GLU A 303 -10.31 18.00 -13.26
CA GLU A 303 -9.17 18.82 -12.81
C GLU A 303 -9.23 20.23 -13.40
N LEU A 304 -9.49 20.35 -14.70
CA LEU A 304 -9.61 21.65 -15.37
C LEU A 304 -10.80 22.45 -14.84
N ASN A 305 -11.95 21.80 -14.60
CA ASN A 305 -13.11 22.42 -13.96
C ASN A 305 -12.79 22.95 -12.55
N ARG A 306 -11.83 22.33 -11.85
CA ARG A 306 -11.33 22.73 -10.53
C ARG A 306 -10.11 23.65 -10.59
N SER A 307 -9.74 24.16 -11.77
CA SER A 307 -8.55 25.00 -11.98
C SER A 307 -7.23 24.34 -11.57
N ILE A 308 -7.15 23.00 -11.62
CA ILE A 308 -5.93 22.23 -11.35
C ILE A 308 -5.11 22.14 -12.64
N ILE A 309 -3.97 22.85 -12.65
CA ILE A 309 -3.13 22.98 -13.85
C ILE A 309 -2.35 21.68 -14.14
N HIS A 310 -1.77 21.08 -13.10
CA HIS A 310 -0.95 19.86 -13.18
C HIS A 310 -1.83 18.62 -13.04
N THR A 311 -1.71 17.68 -13.97
CA THR A 311 -2.64 16.55 -14.00
C THR A 311 -2.22 15.42 -13.08
N SER A 312 -3.18 14.91 -12.32
CA SER A 312 -3.04 13.69 -11.54
C SER A 312 -3.30 12.43 -12.37
N SER A 313 -3.63 12.57 -13.66
CA SER A 313 -3.77 11.47 -14.62
C SER A 313 -2.43 10.85 -15.04
N VAL A 314 -1.31 11.45 -14.64
CA VAL A 314 0.04 10.91 -14.81
C VAL A 314 0.69 10.80 -13.44
N THR A 315 1.17 9.60 -13.11
CA THR A 315 1.90 9.34 -11.86
C THR A 315 3.14 8.52 -12.14
N LEU A 316 4.21 8.75 -11.38
CA LEU A 316 5.45 8.00 -11.48
C LEU A 316 5.81 7.45 -10.10
N ASN A 317 5.81 6.13 -9.96
CA ASN A 317 6.28 5.47 -8.74
C ASN A 317 7.76 5.11 -8.88
N ILE A 318 8.55 5.47 -7.87
CA ILE A 318 10.00 5.22 -7.80
C ILE A 318 10.36 4.61 -6.43
N SER A 319 11.39 3.77 -6.38
CA SER A 319 11.94 3.26 -5.12
C SER A 319 13.26 3.97 -4.76
N HIS A 320 13.77 3.73 -3.55
CA HIS A 320 15.13 4.17 -3.18
C HIS A 320 16.22 3.39 -3.90
N ASN A 321 15.93 2.22 -4.45
CA ASN A 321 16.92 1.40 -5.13
C ASN A 321 17.09 1.91 -6.57
N PRO A 322 18.28 2.43 -6.95
CA PRO A 322 18.51 2.97 -8.29
C PRO A 322 18.47 1.90 -9.39
N ASP A 323 18.47 0.61 -9.06
CA ASP A 323 18.39 -0.49 -10.02
C ASP A 323 16.95 -0.97 -10.28
N ASP A 324 15.97 -0.48 -9.51
CA ASP A 324 14.57 -0.84 -9.71
C ASP A 324 13.95 -0.06 -10.88
N ASP A 325 12.98 -0.70 -11.55
CA ASP A 325 12.16 -0.01 -12.53
C ASP A 325 11.31 1.08 -11.88
N GLY A 326 11.18 2.20 -12.58
CA GLY A 326 10.10 3.13 -12.32
C GLY A 326 8.79 2.64 -12.92
N GLN A 327 7.66 2.96 -12.29
CA GLN A 327 6.35 2.64 -12.83
C GLN A 327 5.62 3.94 -13.19
N LEU A 328 5.53 4.23 -14.49
CA LEU A 328 4.78 5.38 -15.00
C LEU A 328 3.35 4.93 -15.31
N ASN A 329 2.37 5.53 -14.63
CA ASN A 329 0.96 5.22 -14.83
C ASN A 329 0.23 6.40 -15.48
N LEU A 330 -0.63 6.07 -16.45
CA LEU A 330 -1.38 7.00 -17.28
C LEU A 330 -2.86 6.65 -17.21
N ASN A 331 -3.70 7.64 -16.96
CA ASN A 331 -5.15 7.49 -16.92
C ASN A 331 -5.75 8.03 -18.22
N PHE A 332 -6.53 7.20 -18.91
CA PHE A 332 -7.19 7.56 -20.15
C PHE A 332 -8.71 7.51 -20.03
N GLY A 333 -9.39 8.25 -20.90
CA GLY A 333 -10.80 8.00 -21.20
C GLY A 333 -11.01 6.61 -21.83
N LEU A 334 -12.24 6.11 -21.79
CA LEU A 334 -12.56 4.75 -22.27
C LEU A 334 -12.26 4.58 -23.76
N GLU A 335 -12.76 5.49 -24.60
CA GLU A 335 -12.58 5.43 -26.06
C GLU A 335 -11.09 5.50 -26.45
N ALA A 336 -10.37 6.50 -25.93
CA ALA A 336 -8.94 6.64 -26.19
C ALA A 336 -8.13 5.43 -25.67
N GLY A 337 -8.49 4.91 -24.49
CA GLY A 337 -7.89 3.71 -23.93
C GLY A 337 -8.09 2.48 -24.82
N LEU A 338 -9.30 2.26 -25.35
CA LEU A 338 -9.58 1.15 -26.28
C LEU A 338 -8.80 1.28 -27.59
N ASN A 339 -8.69 2.50 -28.13
CA ASN A 339 -7.89 2.77 -29.33
C ASN A 339 -6.39 2.47 -29.10
N ILE A 340 -5.85 2.87 -27.95
CA ILE A 340 -4.46 2.56 -27.57
C ILE A 340 -4.29 1.04 -27.35
N ARG A 341 -5.26 0.38 -26.70
CA ARG A 341 -5.26 -1.07 -26.49
C ARG A 341 -5.15 -1.83 -27.81
N ALA A 342 -5.95 -1.46 -28.82
CA ALA A 342 -5.94 -2.14 -30.12
C ALA A 342 -4.56 -2.08 -30.81
N LEU A 343 -3.81 -0.99 -30.61
CA LEU A 343 -2.45 -0.84 -31.13
C LEU A 343 -1.43 -1.66 -30.33
N LEU A 344 -1.56 -1.67 -29.00
CA LEU A 344 -0.63 -2.36 -28.11
C LEU A 344 -0.86 -3.87 -28.06
N TYR A 345 -2.06 -4.34 -28.32
CA TYR A 345 -2.47 -5.74 -28.23
C TYR A 345 -3.31 -6.15 -29.44
N PRO A 346 -2.74 -6.14 -30.67
CA PRO A 346 -3.49 -6.40 -31.90
C PRO A 346 -4.11 -7.80 -31.95
N ASP A 347 -3.54 -8.77 -31.22
CA ASP A 347 -3.97 -10.17 -31.21
C ASP A 347 -4.88 -10.51 -30.01
N LYS A 348 -5.35 -9.52 -29.24
CA LYS A 348 -6.13 -9.74 -28.01
C LYS A 348 -7.43 -8.95 -27.95
#